data_AF-A0A355UHN2-F1
#
_entry.id   AF-A0A355UHN2-F1
#
_cell.length_a   1.000
_cell.length_b   1.000
_cell.length_c   1.000
_cell.angle_alpha   90.00
_cell.angle_beta   90.00
_cell.angle_gamma   90.00
#
_symmetry.space_group_name_H-M   'P 1'
#
loop_
_entity.id
_entity.type
_entity.pdbx_description
1 polymer ?
#
loop_
_entity_poly.entity_id
_entity_poly.type
_entity_poly.pdbx_seq_one_letter_code
_entity_poly.pdbx_strand_id
1 'polypeptide(L)'
;AFQKLTRIKEIESKLPHTDCNVCGAPSCHALAEDVAFDRANMTDCVFMQRNLEKRGSLKVEESVEIMKNIWGEDKLKDYILNK
;
A
#
# COMPACT_ATOMS: atom_id res chain seq x y z
N ALA A 1 -4.57 7.63 23.71
CA ALA A 1 -3.25 7.02 23.42
C ALA A 1 -3.37 5.52 23.11
N PHE A 2 -3.99 4.70 23.96
CA PHE A 2 -4.11 3.24 23.75
C PHE A 2 -4.82 2.82 22.45
N GLN A 3 -5.93 3.48 22.09
CA GLN A 3 -6.71 3.13 20.89
C GLN A 3 -5.90 3.22 19.59
N LYS A 4 -4.96 4.16 19.49
CA LYS A 4 -4.12 4.32 18.30
C LYS A 4 -3.11 3.18 18.16
N LEU A 5 -2.46 2.80 19.26
CA LEU A 5 -1.54 1.65 19.28
C LEU A 5 -2.26 0.33 18.96
N THR A 6 -3.49 0.14 19.46
CA THR A 6 -4.30 -1.02 19.10
C THR A 6 -4.62 -1.05 17.62
N ARG A 7 -5.07 0.08 17.04
CA ARG A 7 -5.36 0.19 15.60
C ARG A 7 -4.13 -0.12 14.73
N ILE A 8 -2.95 0.37 15.10
CA ILE A 8 -1.69 0.07 14.40
C ILE A 8 -1.47 -1.44 14.37
N LYS A 9 -1.52 -2.11 15.52
CA LYS A 9 -1.31 -3.58 15.60
C LYS A 9 -2.34 -4.37 14.80
N GLU A 10 -3.61 -3.96 14.83
CA GLU A 10 -4.67 -4.59 14.04
C GLU A 10 -4.43 -4.46 12.54
N ILE A 11 -3.95 -3.30 12.07
CA ILE A 11 -3.59 -3.09 10.68
C ILE A 11 -2.36 -3.90 10.32
N GLU A 12 -1.31 -3.83 11.15
CA GLU A 12 -0.04 -4.50 10.93
C GLU A 12 -0.22 -6.01 10.81
N SER A 13 -1.08 -6.62 11.62
CA SER A 13 -1.40 -8.06 11.55
C SER A 13 -2.02 -8.51 10.22
N LYS A 14 -2.52 -7.58 9.40
CA LYS A 14 -3.08 -7.83 8.07
C LYS A 14 -2.05 -7.62 6.96
N LEU A 15 -0.87 -7.09 7.29
CA LEU A 15 0.24 -6.88 6.37
C LEU A 15 1.14 -8.11 6.31
N PRO A 16 1.93 -8.27 5.24
CA PRO A 16 2.71 -9.48 5.00
C PRO A 16 4.01 -9.58 5.82
N HIS A 17 4.41 -8.52 6.55
CA HIS A 17 5.66 -8.44 7.33
C HIS A 17 6.94 -8.76 6.52
N THR A 18 6.95 -8.40 5.23
CA THR A 18 8.09 -8.64 4.32
C THR A 18 9.04 -7.44 4.20
N ASP A 19 8.66 -6.28 4.71
CA ASP A 19 9.42 -5.02 4.65
C ASP A 19 10.01 -4.72 3.26
N CYS A 20 9.20 -4.96 2.22
CA CYS A 20 9.61 -4.79 0.82
C CYS A 20 9.71 -3.33 0.35
N ASN A 21 9.20 -2.38 1.13
CA ASN A 21 9.25 -0.93 0.89
C ASN A 21 8.57 -0.44 -0.41
N VAL A 22 7.82 -1.30 -1.11
CA VAL A 22 7.12 -0.96 -2.37
C VAL A 22 6.05 0.11 -2.19
N CYS A 23 5.45 0.20 -1.00
CA CYS A 23 4.48 1.25 -0.67
C CYS A 23 5.11 2.61 -0.34
N GLY A 24 6.45 2.72 -0.35
CA GLY A 24 7.17 3.93 0.04
C GLY A 24 7.46 4.05 1.55
N ALA A 25 6.82 3.24 2.40
CA ALA A 25 7.14 3.17 3.82
C ALA A 25 8.39 2.31 4.10
N PRO A 26 9.18 2.59 5.16
CA PRO A 26 10.42 1.87 5.49
C PRO A 26 10.20 0.49 6.13
N SER A 27 8.96 0.15 6.52
CA SER A 27 8.57 -1.17 7.03
C SER A 27 7.05 -1.36 6.93
N CYS A 28 6.59 -2.60 7.11
CA CYS A 28 5.16 -2.90 7.23
C CYS A 28 4.54 -2.21 8.45
N HIS A 29 5.28 -2.13 9.56
CA HIS A 29 4.86 -1.39 10.75
C HIS A 29 4.65 0.09 10.44
N ALA A 30 5.58 0.72 9.72
CA ALA A 30 5.45 2.13 9.34
C ALA A 30 4.23 2.37 8.43
N LEU A 31 3.96 1.48 7.46
CA LEU A 31 2.72 1.57 6.68
C LEU A 31 1.48 1.42 7.58
N ALA A 32 1.50 0.50 8.56
CA ALA A 32 0.39 0.33 9.49
C ALA A 32 0.15 1.57 10.35
N GLU A 33 1.20 2.27 10.76
CA GLU A 33 1.11 3.58 11.39
C GLU A 33 0.45 4.58 10.45
N ASP A 34 0.94 4.73 9.22
CA ASP A 34 0.40 5.68 8.27
C ASP A 34 -1.09 5.45 7.99
N VAL A 35 -1.52 4.19 7.84
CA VAL A 35 -2.95 3.85 7.68
C VAL A 35 -3.75 4.10 8.97
N ALA A 36 -3.16 3.89 10.15
CA ALA A 36 -3.83 4.18 11.43
C ALA A 36 -4.04 5.68 11.66
N PHE A 37 -3.16 6.51 11.11
CA PHE A 37 -3.22 7.98 11.15
C PHE A 37 -3.86 8.60 9.90
N ASP A 38 -4.47 7.80 9.03
CA ASP A 38 -5.13 8.22 7.78
C ASP A 38 -4.21 9.01 6.83
N ARG A 39 -2.91 8.69 6.84
CA ARG A 39 -1.86 9.23 5.94
C ARG A 39 -1.56 8.34 4.73
N ALA A 40 -2.01 7.09 4.78
CA ALA A 40 -1.85 6.09 3.72
C ALA A 40 -3.07 5.16 3.69
N ASN A 41 -3.18 4.32 2.66
CA ASN A 41 -4.25 3.35 2.51
C ASN A 41 -3.71 1.92 2.54
N MET A 42 -4.55 0.96 2.95
CA MET A 42 -4.20 -0.48 2.87
C MET A 42 -3.83 -0.91 1.44
N THR A 43 -4.44 -0.26 0.44
CA THR A 43 -4.18 -0.49 -0.98
C THR A 43 -2.83 0.01 -1.45
N ASP A 44 -2.05 0.73 -0.64
CA ASP A 44 -0.68 1.11 -0.98
C ASP A 44 0.26 -0.10 -0.89
N CYS A 45 -0.11 -1.11 -0.09
CA CYS A 45 0.58 -2.39 -0.05
C CYS A 45 0.29 -3.21 -1.31
N VAL A 46 1.33 -3.50 -2.09
CA VAL A 46 1.22 -4.29 -3.34
C VAL A 46 0.56 -5.66 -3.12
N PHE A 47 0.80 -6.31 -1.98
CA PHE A 47 0.16 -7.59 -1.64
C PHE A 47 -1.35 -7.44 -1.44
N MET A 48 -1.79 -6.34 -0.81
CA MET A 48 -3.21 -6.02 -0.66
C MET A 48 -3.83 -5.69 -2.01
N GLN A 49 -3.14 -4.95 -2.88
CA GLN A 49 -3.61 -4.72 -4.26
C GLN A 49 -3.84 -6.04 -4.98
N ARG A 50 -2.84 -6.94 -5.04
CA ARG A 50 -2.98 -8.23 -5.73
C ARG A 50 -4.12 -9.08 -5.15
N ASN A 51 -4.32 -9.02 -3.83
CA ASN A 51 -5.43 -9.72 -3.18
C ASN A 51 -6.79 -9.16 -3.59
N LEU A 52 -6.93 -7.83 -3.61
CA LEU A 52 -8.18 -7.14 -3.96
C LEU A 52 -8.50 -7.24 -5.46
N GLU A 53 -7.49 -7.15 -6.33
CA GLU A 53 -7.62 -7.40 -7.76
C GLU A 53 -8.12 -8.81 -8.05
N LYS A 54 -7.52 -9.82 -7.41
CA LYS A 54 -7.95 -11.22 -7.53
C LYS A 54 -9.41 -11.42 -7.08
N ARG A 55 -9.88 -10.60 -6.14
CA ARG A 55 -11.27 -10.60 -5.63
C ARG A 55 -12.21 -9.70 -6.43
N GLY A 56 -11.72 -8.97 -7.43
CA GLY A 56 -12.49 -7.99 -8.20
C GLY A 56 -12.92 -6.76 -7.42
N SER A 57 -12.34 -6.52 -6.24
CA SER A 57 -12.64 -5.37 -5.37
C SER A 57 -11.77 -4.15 -5.66
N LEU A 58 -10.75 -4.31 -6.50
CA LEU A 58 -9.87 -3.24 -6.99
C LEU A 58 -9.58 -3.54 -8.47
N LYS A 59 -9.75 -2.56 -9.36
CA LYS A 59 -9.37 -2.71 -10.76
C LYS A 59 -7.87 -2.50 -10.94
N VAL A 60 -7.32 -3.08 -12.01
CA VAL A 60 -5.89 -2.94 -12.33
C VAL A 60 -5.54 -1.46 -12.58
N GLU A 61 -6.43 -0.70 -13.22
CA GLU A 61 -6.20 0.72 -13.49
C GLU A 61 -6.12 1.54 -12.19
N GLU A 62 -6.91 1.17 -11.18
CA GLU A 62 -6.86 1.81 -9.85
C GLU A 62 -5.55 1.48 -9.13
N SER A 63 -5.06 0.24 -9.22
CA SER A 63 -3.77 -0.13 -8.62
C SER A 63 -2.59 0.55 -9.30
N VAL A 64 -2.66 0.74 -10.62
CA VAL A 64 -1.69 1.54 -11.38
C VAL A 64 -1.70 3.00 -10.89
N GLU A 65 -2.87 3.62 -10.74
CA GLU A 65 -2.96 5.00 -10.23
C GLU A 65 -2.42 5.14 -8.80
N ILE A 66 -2.65 4.15 -7.93
CA ILE A 66 -2.03 4.13 -6.58
C ILE A 66 -0.50 4.13 -6.70
N MET A 67 0.06 3.26 -7.53
CA MET A 67 1.52 3.19 -7.73
C MET A 67 2.08 4.49 -8.32
N LYS A 68 1.30 5.16 -9.19
CA LYS A 68 1.61 6.50 -9.71
C LYS A 68 1.77 7.51 -8.58
N ASN A 69 0.84 7.52 -7.64
CA ASN A 69 0.84 8.48 -6.53
C ASN A 69 2.00 8.24 -5.55
N ILE A 70 2.40 6.98 -5.34
CA ILE A 70 3.51 6.63 -4.46
C ILE A 70 4.86 6.99 -5.09
N TRP A 71 5.07 6.66 -6.36
CA TRP A 71 6.40 6.69 -6.99
C TRP A 71 6.60 7.78 -8.04
N GLY A 72 5.53 8.46 -8.46
CA GLY A 72 5.52 9.46 -9.51
C GLY A 72 5.19 8.90 -10.90
N GLU A 73 4.67 9.79 -11.76
CA GLU A 73 4.25 9.45 -13.12
C GLU A 73 5.39 9.00 -14.03
N ASP A 74 6.58 9.61 -13.88
CA ASP A 74 7.74 9.33 -14.73
C ASP A 74 8.17 7.86 -14.60
N LYS A 75 8.23 7.34 -13.37
CA LYS A 75 8.57 5.94 -13.13
C LYS A 75 7.53 4.98 -13.70
N LEU A 76 6.25 5.35 -13.74
CA LEU A 76 5.23 4.52 -14.38
C LEU A 76 5.35 4.51 -15.90
N LYS A 77 5.62 5.68 -16.49
CA LYS A 77 5.83 5.78 -17.94
C LYS A 77 7.01 4.92 -18.38
N ASP A 78 8.12 4.98 -17.66
CA ASP A 78 9.35 4.30 -18.03
C ASP A 78 9.28 2.76 -17.90
N TYR A 79 8.44 2.23 -17.00
CA TYR A 79 8.46 0.81 -16.64
C TYR A 79 7.14 0.05 -16.82
N ILE A 80 6.01 0.73 -16.99
CA ILE A 80 4.68 0.10 -17.06
C ILE A 80 3.91 0.49 -18.33
N LEU A 81 3.87 1.78 -18.68
CA LEU A 81 2.97 2.26 -19.75
C LEU A 81 3.60 2.32 -21.15
N ASN A 82 4.91 2.56 -21.27
CA ASN A 82 5.57 2.80 -22.56
C ASN A 82 6.64 1.75 -22.91
N LYS A 83 6.50 0.53 -22.42
CA LYS A 83 7.40 -0.59 -22.78
C LYS A 83 6.69 -1.66 -23.58
#